data_AF-A0A7R6V6J7-F1
#
_entry.id   AF-A0A7R6V6J7-F1
#
_cell.length_a   1.000
_cell.length_b   1.000
_cell.length_c   1.000
_cell.angle_alpha   90.00
_cell.angle_beta   90.00
_cell.angle_gamma   90.00
#
_symmetry.space_group_name_H-M   'P 1'
#
loop_
_entity.id
_entity.type
_entity.pdbx_description
1 polymer ?
#
loop_
_entity_poly.entity_id
_entity_poly.type
_entity_poly.pdbx_seq_one_letter_code
_entity_poly.pdbx_strand_id
1 'polypeptide(L)'
;MAYGITRDKRALAKEKIKNTKNFLSNALILINDEKIPLIEVVQNSFINTYRYIAEINHRVASIKEYAESRGLYPVFITLTLPSQFHPKRRIKLKTGQYRYVRNDNYLTEINGKENNPRLASKYLSKMFSRILRHRSYYKIPKKDRLYFRVIEPHKTGVPHTHALFYIPKENVNDFVRAFKNLYSDVEHSIETDIKNSTAYMMKYVLKTLDDLRQNEEKLTDLTYWYVYWGICRIYTSKTFPSLEVYRKLKGKFSLLELHELKNKGLLHVYIDNKTDKLCHITVDVIDDDGNVFEDVPIWYKKSFVKVQIGNKRYEKVPNKWIPQEKEEIIPIDTPMGRMYYKGNKVIKPKPIPKRMNDFELISYYSSLDPDDLHFSYAKFAVVHNEMVDRGLIEDDVIPLQYAIDLDNDIDFDEIVEEIPF
;
A
#
# COMPACT_ATOMS: atom_id res chain seq x y z
N MET A 1 12.07 27.11 -9.62
CA MET A 1 12.07 25.67 -9.25
C MET A 1 10.94 25.46 -8.25
N ALA A 2 10.02 24.55 -8.55
CA ALA A 2 8.85 24.27 -7.73
C ALA A 2 9.05 22.97 -6.92
N TYR A 3 8.24 22.78 -5.88
CA TYR A 3 8.15 21.52 -5.11
C TYR A 3 9.45 21.08 -4.41
N GLY A 4 10.40 21.99 -4.19
CA GLY A 4 11.71 21.65 -3.60
C GLY A 4 12.63 20.86 -4.53
N ILE A 5 12.37 20.84 -5.84
CA ILE A 5 13.21 20.17 -6.84
C ILE A 5 14.35 21.10 -7.26
N THR A 6 15.55 20.84 -6.73
CA THR A 6 16.79 21.55 -7.10
C THR A 6 17.28 21.14 -8.48
N ARG A 7 18.30 21.83 -9.02
CA ARG A 7 18.91 21.49 -10.32
C ARG A 7 19.45 20.07 -10.35
N ASP A 8 20.10 19.63 -9.28
CA ASP A 8 20.69 18.29 -9.19
C ASP A 8 19.62 17.20 -9.09
N LYS A 9 18.59 17.41 -8.24
CA LYS A 9 17.43 16.51 -8.14
C LYS A 9 16.71 16.39 -9.49
N ARG A 10 16.57 17.50 -10.21
CA ARG A 10 16.02 17.52 -11.57
C ARG A 10 16.88 16.73 -12.54
N ALA A 11 18.20 16.88 -12.50
CA ALA A 11 19.13 16.14 -13.36
C ALA A 11 19.02 14.63 -13.14
N LEU A 12 19.05 14.19 -11.87
CA LEU A 12 18.86 12.79 -11.49
C LEU A 12 17.52 12.22 -11.94
N ALA A 13 16.42 12.98 -11.76
CA ALA A 13 15.10 12.56 -12.21
C ALA A 13 15.02 12.45 -13.75
N LYS A 14 15.61 13.40 -14.47
CA LYS A 14 15.69 13.38 -15.94
C LYS A 14 16.49 12.19 -16.44
N GLU A 15 17.64 11.93 -15.85
CA GLU A 15 18.49 10.78 -16.18
C GLU A 15 17.75 9.46 -15.95
N LYS A 16 17.07 9.30 -14.81
CA LYS A 16 16.24 8.13 -14.54
C LYS A 16 15.14 7.92 -15.59
N ILE A 17 14.47 8.99 -16.02
CA ILE A 17 13.46 8.91 -17.09
C ILE A 17 14.10 8.55 -18.43
N LYS A 18 15.24 9.16 -18.78
CA LYS A 18 15.99 8.86 -20.00
C LYS A 18 16.42 7.39 -20.05
N ASN A 19 17.00 6.89 -18.96
CA ASN A 19 17.44 5.50 -18.84
C ASN A 19 16.24 4.54 -18.93
N THR A 20 15.11 4.89 -18.30
CA THR A 20 13.86 4.12 -18.41
C THR A 20 13.35 4.08 -19.85
N LYS A 21 13.30 5.23 -20.54
CA LYS A 21 12.86 5.30 -21.94
C LYS A 21 13.80 4.49 -22.84
N ASN A 22 15.11 4.65 -22.70
CA ASN A 22 16.11 3.87 -23.44
C ASN A 22 15.95 2.37 -23.22
N PHE A 23 15.79 1.92 -21.97
CA PHE A 23 15.56 0.50 -21.68
C PHE A 23 14.29 0.00 -22.37
N LEU A 24 13.17 0.72 -22.24
CA LEU A 24 11.89 0.30 -22.79
C LEU A 24 11.83 0.36 -24.33
N SER A 25 12.55 1.28 -24.95
CA SER A 25 12.66 1.34 -26.42
C SER A 25 13.50 0.20 -26.99
N ASN A 26 14.53 -0.24 -26.26
CA ASN A 26 15.43 -1.31 -26.71
C ASN A 26 15.00 -2.71 -26.25
N ALA A 27 14.18 -2.81 -25.21
CA ALA A 27 13.61 -4.07 -24.76
C ALA A 27 12.42 -4.46 -25.65
N LEU A 28 12.58 -5.54 -26.41
CA LEU A 28 11.58 -6.02 -27.34
C LEU A 28 10.77 -7.16 -26.72
N ILE A 29 9.47 -7.19 -27.04
CA ILE A 29 8.61 -8.34 -26.78
C ILE A 29 8.13 -8.93 -28.10
N LEU A 30 8.01 -10.25 -28.14
CA LEU A 30 7.47 -10.98 -29.29
C LEU A 30 5.96 -11.18 -29.12
N ILE A 31 5.18 -10.56 -30.00
CA ILE A 31 3.73 -10.73 -30.10
C ILE A 31 3.43 -11.18 -31.52
N ASN A 32 2.89 -12.39 -31.70
CA ASN A 32 2.55 -12.97 -33.01
C ASN A 32 3.69 -12.86 -34.03
N ASP A 33 4.91 -13.25 -33.63
CA ASP A 33 6.15 -13.17 -34.41
C ASP A 33 6.61 -11.75 -34.80
N GLU A 34 5.90 -10.73 -34.34
CA GLU A 34 6.28 -9.32 -34.46
C GLU A 34 7.07 -8.87 -33.22
N LYS A 35 8.19 -8.16 -33.45
CA LYS A 35 9.00 -7.57 -32.39
C LYS A 35 8.46 -6.17 -32.08
N ILE A 36 7.81 -6.03 -30.94
CA ILE A 36 7.25 -4.76 -30.48
C ILE A 36 8.10 -4.22 -29.33
N PRO A 37 8.57 -2.95 -29.39
CA PRO A 37 9.22 -2.30 -28.27
C PRO A 37 8.34 -2.22 -27.02
N LEU A 38 8.93 -2.45 -25.84
CA LEU A 38 8.20 -2.35 -24.57
C LEU A 38 7.60 -0.96 -24.33
N ILE A 39 8.23 0.10 -24.85
CA ILE A 39 7.77 1.48 -24.72
C ILE A 39 6.34 1.68 -25.27
N GLU A 40 5.95 0.91 -26.29
CA GLU A 40 4.62 1.01 -26.91
C GLU A 40 3.52 0.40 -26.05
N VAL A 41 3.87 -0.55 -25.17
CA VAL A 41 2.92 -1.27 -24.32
C VAL A 41 2.91 -0.79 -22.88
N VAL A 42 4.00 -0.20 -22.38
CA VAL A 42 4.09 0.28 -20.99
C VAL A 42 3.24 1.52 -20.78
N GLN A 43 2.34 1.44 -19.81
CA GLN A 43 1.44 2.54 -19.43
C GLN A 43 1.99 3.26 -18.19
N ASN A 44 2.39 4.52 -18.37
CA ASN A 44 2.86 5.38 -17.30
C ASN A 44 2.57 6.85 -17.65
N SER A 45 2.41 7.67 -16.61
CA SER A 45 2.18 9.12 -16.61
C SER A 45 3.10 9.98 -17.51
N PHE A 46 4.25 9.47 -17.97
CA PHE A 46 5.22 10.20 -18.80
C PHE A 46 5.77 9.39 -19.99
N ILE A 47 5.20 8.22 -20.28
CA ILE A 47 5.56 7.37 -21.44
C ILE A 47 4.36 7.22 -22.35
N ASN A 48 3.24 6.72 -21.82
CA ASN A 48 1.99 6.54 -22.55
C ASN A 48 0.87 7.18 -21.74
N THR A 49 0.92 8.51 -21.70
CA THR A 49 0.06 9.33 -20.85
C THR A 49 -1.41 9.24 -21.25
N TYR A 50 -1.71 9.11 -22.55
CA TYR A 50 -3.08 8.93 -23.04
C TYR A 50 -3.72 7.65 -22.47
N ARG A 51 -3.06 6.49 -22.61
CA ARG A 51 -3.57 5.23 -22.04
C ARG A 51 -3.65 5.28 -20.52
N TYR A 52 -2.68 5.91 -19.87
CA TYR A 52 -2.68 6.08 -18.42
C TYR A 52 -3.88 6.92 -17.93
N ILE A 53 -4.17 8.04 -18.59
CA ILE A 53 -5.33 8.89 -18.27
C ILE A 53 -6.64 8.15 -18.57
N ALA A 54 -6.73 7.46 -19.71
CA ALA A 54 -7.91 6.67 -20.06
C ALA A 54 -8.21 5.58 -19.01
N GLU A 55 -7.19 4.88 -18.51
CA GLU A 55 -7.35 3.88 -17.44
C GLU A 55 -7.83 4.52 -16.13
N ILE A 56 -7.30 5.70 -15.77
CA ILE A 56 -7.77 6.43 -14.58
C ILE A 56 -9.23 6.86 -14.76
N ASN A 57 -9.60 7.44 -15.91
CA ASN A 57 -10.97 7.85 -16.20
C ASN A 57 -11.94 6.68 -16.08
N HIS A 58 -11.61 5.53 -16.69
CA HIS A 58 -12.41 4.33 -16.60
C HIS A 58 -12.56 3.86 -15.15
N ARG A 59 -11.48 3.87 -14.35
CA ARG A 59 -11.53 3.52 -12.93
C ARG A 59 -12.40 4.48 -12.12
N VAL A 60 -12.31 5.78 -12.39
CA VAL A 60 -13.14 6.80 -11.73
C VAL A 60 -14.61 6.59 -12.07
N ALA A 61 -14.91 6.32 -13.34
CA ALA A 61 -16.27 6.01 -13.81
C ALA A 61 -16.83 4.76 -13.12
N SER A 62 -16.09 3.64 -13.11
CA SER A 62 -16.54 2.40 -12.46
C SER A 62 -16.75 2.56 -10.95
N ILE A 63 -15.91 3.35 -10.28
CA ILE A 63 -16.06 3.69 -8.86
C ILE A 63 -17.36 4.47 -8.61
N LYS A 64 -17.66 5.47 -9.45
CA LYS A 64 -18.90 6.27 -9.35
C LYS A 64 -20.12 5.40 -9.61
N GLU A 65 -20.13 4.66 -10.71
CA GLU A 65 -21.25 3.81 -11.11
C GLU A 65 -21.57 2.76 -10.04
N TYR A 66 -20.53 2.12 -9.49
CA TYR A 66 -20.69 1.20 -8.37
C TYR A 66 -21.22 1.89 -7.10
N ALA A 67 -20.78 3.10 -6.79
CA ALA A 67 -21.29 3.84 -5.64
C ALA A 67 -22.78 4.20 -5.83
N GLU A 68 -23.16 4.65 -7.02
CA GLU A 68 -24.53 5.02 -7.37
C GLU A 68 -25.47 3.81 -7.32
N SER A 69 -25.06 2.66 -7.88
CA SER A 69 -25.85 1.42 -7.84
C SER A 69 -26.06 0.87 -6.42
N ARG A 70 -25.18 1.25 -5.49
CA ARG A 70 -25.26 0.90 -4.06
C ARG A 70 -25.88 2.00 -3.20
N GLY A 71 -26.31 3.12 -3.79
CA GLY A 71 -26.87 4.26 -3.06
C GLY A 71 -25.89 4.92 -2.07
N LEU A 72 -24.58 4.81 -2.32
CA LEU A 72 -23.55 5.33 -1.44
C LEU A 72 -23.34 6.83 -1.63
N TYR A 73 -23.13 7.52 -0.52
CA TYR A 73 -23.03 8.97 -0.47
C TYR A 73 -21.57 9.44 -0.50
N PRO A 74 -21.21 10.40 -1.38
CA PRO A 74 -19.84 10.90 -1.49
C PRO A 74 -19.46 11.81 -0.31
N VAL A 75 -18.25 11.62 0.21
CA VAL A 75 -17.62 12.50 1.22
C VAL A 75 -16.21 12.80 0.78
N PHE A 76 -15.90 14.08 0.53
CA PHE A 76 -14.58 14.50 0.11
C PHE A 76 -13.81 15.04 1.31
N ILE A 77 -12.55 14.61 1.44
CA ILE A 77 -11.63 15.13 2.44
C ILE A 77 -10.34 15.63 1.80
N THR A 78 -9.75 16.63 2.43
CA THR A 78 -8.33 16.95 2.28
C THR A 78 -7.66 16.69 3.62
N LEU A 79 -6.49 16.06 3.58
CA LEU A 79 -5.64 15.83 4.74
C LEU A 79 -4.24 16.35 4.42
N THR A 80 -3.78 17.33 5.19
CA THR A 80 -2.40 17.83 5.14
C THR A 80 -1.61 17.36 6.36
N LEU A 81 -0.30 17.48 6.28
CA LEU A 81 0.59 17.13 7.38
C LEU A 81 0.54 18.19 8.49
N PRO A 82 0.85 17.81 9.74
CA PRO A 82 0.96 18.75 10.86
C PRO A 82 1.94 19.89 10.57
N SER A 83 1.77 21.03 11.26
CA SER A 83 2.56 22.26 11.01
C SER A 83 4.07 21.99 10.98
N GLN A 84 4.57 21.09 11.83
CA GLN A 84 5.99 20.75 11.94
C GLN A 84 6.61 20.17 10.66
N PHE A 85 5.81 19.68 9.71
CA PHE A 85 6.29 19.25 8.40
C PHE A 85 6.40 20.39 7.38
N HIS A 86 5.91 21.58 7.72
CA HIS A 86 5.90 22.74 6.85
C HIS A 86 6.97 23.74 7.28
N PRO A 87 7.91 24.13 6.39
CA PRO A 87 9.01 25.03 6.74
C PRO A 87 8.56 26.47 7.00
N LYS A 88 7.35 26.82 6.55
CA LYS A 88 6.72 28.13 6.77
C LYS A 88 5.35 27.93 7.38
N ARG A 89 5.00 28.78 8.34
CA ARG A 89 3.66 28.86 8.93
C ARG A 89 3.02 30.19 8.61
N ARG A 90 1.68 30.21 8.56
CA ARG A 90 0.90 31.44 8.31
C ARG A 90 0.51 32.06 9.65
N ILE A 91 0.85 33.33 9.86
CA ILE A 91 0.44 34.10 11.05
C ILE A 91 -0.54 35.20 10.65
N LYS A 92 -1.47 35.52 11.56
CA LYS A 92 -2.37 36.67 11.42
C LYS A 92 -1.73 37.87 12.10
N LEU A 93 -1.56 38.95 11.36
CA LEU A 93 -1.04 40.22 11.87
C LEU A 93 -2.13 40.97 12.62
N LYS A 94 -1.74 41.92 13.48
CA LYS A 94 -2.68 42.81 14.18
C LYS A 94 -3.59 43.58 13.22
N THR A 95 -3.13 43.83 12.00
CA THR A 95 -3.88 44.46 10.90
C THR A 95 -4.93 43.56 10.24
N GLY A 96 -5.09 42.31 10.71
CA GLY A 96 -5.99 41.32 10.12
C GLY A 96 -5.44 40.60 8.89
N GLN A 97 -4.34 41.09 8.31
CA GLN A 97 -3.66 40.47 7.16
C GLN A 97 -2.87 39.22 7.58
N TYR A 98 -2.62 38.31 6.63
CA TYR A 98 -1.84 37.11 6.86
C TYR A 98 -0.44 37.21 6.24
N ARG A 99 0.57 36.72 6.96
CA ARG A 99 1.95 36.63 6.47
C ARG A 99 2.51 35.22 6.70
N TYR A 100 3.34 34.76 5.77
CA TYR A 100 4.14 33.55 5.98
C TYR A 100 5.45 33.89 6.67
N VAL A 101 5.73 33.20 7.77
CA VAL A 101 6.99 33.30 8.53
C VAL A 101 7.64 31.93 8.61
N ARG A 102 8.93 31.88 8.98
CA ARG A 102 9.62 30.62 9.29
C ARG A 102 8.85 29.87 10.37
N ASN A 103 8.75 28.57 10.23
CA ASN A 103 8.18 27.73 11.28
C ASN A 103 9.32 27.25 12.20
N ASP A 104 9.32 27.74 13.45
CA ASP A 104 10.34 27.39 14.44
C ASP A 104 10.22 25.93 14.90
N ASN A 105 9.03 25.35 14.76
CA ASN A 105 8.75 23.93 15.04
C ASN A 105 8.96 23.03 13.82
N TYR A 106 9.65 23.50 12.77
CA TYR A 106 9.89 22.69 11.58
C TYR A 106 10.84 21.53 11.90
N LEU A 107 10.38 20.30 11.67
CA LEU A 107 11.20 19.11 11.76
C LEU A 107 12.17 19.08 10.58
N THR A 108 13.44 19.27 10.88
CA THR A 108 14.53 19.05 9.92
C THR A 108 14.81 17.55 9.73
N GLU A 109 14.48 16.73 10.73
CA GLU A 109 14.71 15.29 10.73
C GLU A 109 13.48 14.51 11.20
N ILE A 110 13.34 13.28 10.68
CA ILE A 110 12.32 12.30 11.07
C ILE A 110 13.04 10.96 11.21
N ASN A 111 13.12 10.43 12.43
CA ASN A 111 13.80 9.17 12.77
C ASN A 111 15.26 9.16 12.27
N GLY A 112 16.06 10.15 12.70
CA GLY A 112 17.49 10.28 12.35
C GLY A 112 17.78 10.60 10.88
N LYS A 113 16.76 10.84 10.04
CA LYS A 113 16.91 11.11 8.61
C LYS A 113 16.35 12.47 8.25
N GLU A 114 17.03 13.17 7.33
CA GLU A 114 16.56 14.47 6.82
C GLU A 114 15.10 14.38 6.36
N ASN A 115 14.26 15.26 6.89
CA ASN A 115 12.86 15.34 6.54
C ASN A 115 12.72 15.63 5.05
N ASN A 116 12.07 14.72 4.35
CA ASN A 116 11.89 14.79 2.92
C ASN A 116 10.49 14.32 2.49
N PRO A 117 10.04 14.67 1.28
CA PRO A 117 8.72 14.32 0.78
C PRO A 117 8.38 12.82 0.84
N ARG A 118 9.36 11.93 0.71
CA ARG A 118 9.14 10.47 0.80
C ARG A 118 8.78 10.07 2.23
N LEU A 119 9.51 10.56 3.24
CA LEU A 119 9.21 10.32 4.66
C LEU A 119 7.89 10.98 5.07
N ALA A 120 7.69 12.22 4.66
CA ALA A 120 6.45 12.96 4.86
C ALA A 120 5.22 12.23 4.27
N SER A 121 5.34 11.65 3.07
CA SER A 121 4.28 10.86 2.42
C SER A 121 3.96 9.55 3.17
N LYS A 122 4.98 8.90 3.76
CA LYS A 122 4.78 7.74 4.65
C LYS A 122 4.00 8.14 5.90
N TYR A 123 4.36 9.25 6.55
CA TYR A 123 3.63 9.77 7.70
C TYR A 123 2.18 10.10 7.35
N LEU A 124 1.96 10.80 6.24
CA LEU A 124 0.62 11.12 5.73
C LEU A 124 -0.22 9.86 5.47
N SER A 125 0.41 8.78 5.01
CA SER A 125 -0.26 7.48 4.81
C SER A 125 -0.58 6.77 6.13
N LYS A 126 0.25 6.93 7.17
CA LYS A 126 -0.09 6.48 8.53
C LYS A 126 -1.28 7.27 9.07
N MET A 127 -1.30 8.60 8.91
CA MET A 127 -2.46 9.44 9.26
C MET A 127 -3.71 8.93 8.54
N PHE A 128 -3.70 8.85 7.20
CA PHE A 128 -4.84 8.37 6.42
C PHE A 128 -5.34 6.98 6.87
N SER A 129 -4.43 6.08 7.28
CA SER A 129 -4.80 4.76 7.80
C SER A 129 -5.59 4.81 9.11
N ARG A 130 -5.45 5.86 9.93
CA ARG A 130 -6.22 6.04 11.17
C ARG A 130 -7.71 6.16 10.89
N ILE A 131 -8.12 6.96 9.90
CA ILE A 131 -9.55 7.06 9.54
C ILE A 131 -10.08 5.76 8.93
N LEU A 132 -9.26 5.02 8.17
CA LEU A 132 -9.67 3.71 7.63
C LEU A 132 -9.86 2.63 8.71
N ARG A 133 -9.10 2.71 9.82
CA ARG A 133 -9.20 1.78 10.96
C ARG A 133 -10.20 2.24 12.01
N HIS A 134 -10.59 3.51 11.99
CA HIS A 134 -11.55 4.05 12.94
C HIS A 134 -12.91 3.36 12.76
N ARG A 135 -13.60 3.05 13.88
CA ARG A 135 -14.86 2.30 13.90
C ARG A 135 -15.94 2.88 12.97
N SER A 136 -15.98 4.20 12.80
CA SER A 136 -16.97 4.88 11.92
C SER A 136 -16.87 4.46 10.46
N TYR A 137 -15.67 4.08 9.99
CA TYR A 137 -15.46 3.56 8.65
C TYR A 137 -15.29 2.04 8.66
N TYR A 138 -14.55 1.50 9.64
CA TYR A 138 -14.19 0.08 9.70
C TYR A 138 -15.40 -0.85 9.83
N LYS A 139 -16.47 -0.44 10.54
CA LYS A 139 -17.70 -1.23 10.71
C LYS A 139 -18.53 -1.36 9.43
N ILE A 140 -18.37 -0.45 8.47
CA ILE A 140 -19.13 -0.46 7.23
C ILE A 140 -18.69 -1.68 6.40
N PRO A 141 -19.63 -2.50 5.89
CA PRO A 141 -19.30 -3.66 5.06
C PRO A 141 -18.41 -3.27 3.87
N LYS A 142 -17.49 -4.16 3.46
CA LYS A 142 -16.55 -3.87 2.35
C LYS A 142 -17.25 -3.55 1.02
N LYS A 143 -18.45 -4.08 0.81
CA LYS A 143 -19.32 -3.82 -0.36
C LYS A 143 -20.04 -2.46 -0.30
N ASP A 144 -20.11 -1.87 0.88
CA ASP A 144 -20.83 -0.61 1.12
C ASP A 144 -19.85 0.54 1.44
N ARG A 145 -18.56 0.35 1.13
CA ARG A 145 -17.56 1.41 1.28
C ARG A 145 -16.51 1.34 0.20
N LEU A 146 -16.09 2.52 -0.25
CA LEU A 146 -14.97 2.67 -1.16
C LEU A 146 -14.30 4.02 -0.95
N TYR A 147 -13.07 4.12 -1.44
CA TYR A 147 -12.39 5.40 -1.51
C TYR A 147 -11.48 5.47 -2.73
N PHE A 148 -11.25 6.71 -3.15
CA PHE A 148 -10.26 7.09 -4.13
C PHE A 148 -9.41 8.21 -3.53
N ARG A 149 -8.09 8.03 -3.54
CA ARG A 149 -7.13 8.89 -2.86
C ARG A 149 -6.07 9.35 -3.85
N VAL A 150 -5.77 10.64 -3.84
CA VAL A 150 -4.73 11.29 -4.63
C VAL A 150 -3.72 11.94 -3.69
N ILE A 151 -2.43 11.79 -3.96
CA ILE A 151 -1.34 12.52 -3.29
C ILE A 151 -0.85 13.61 -4.24
N GLU A 152 -0.92 14.86 -3.80
CA GLU A 152 -0.46 16.05 -4.52
C GLU A 152 0.59 16.78 -3.68
N PRO A 153 1.66 17.34 -4.29
CA PRO A 153 2.60 18.18 -3.57
C PRO A 153 2.10 19.63 -3.46
N HIS A 154 2.20 20.23 -2.28
CA HIS A 154 2.17 21.69 -2.14
C HIS A 154 3.35 22.32 -2.88
N LYS A 155 3.30 23.62 -3.20
CA LYS A 155 4.43 24.34 -3.85
C LYS A 155 5.78 24.20 -3.12
N THR A 156 5.74 23.92 -1.81
CA THR A 156 6.90 23.65 -0.95
C THR A 156 7.51 22.24 -1.13
N GLY A 157 6.80 21.32 -1.78
CA GLY A 157 7.17 19.91 -1.94
C GLY A 157 6.56 18.98 -0.88
N VAL A 158 5.93 19.54 0.15
CA VAL A 158 5.25 18.77 1.21
C VAL A 158 4.00 18.10 0.63
N PRO A 159 3.82 16.78 0.77
CA PRO A 159 2.65 16.09 0.23
C PRO A 159 1.40 16.37 1.06
N HIS A 160 0.26 16.47 0.38
CA HIS A 160 -1.06 16.42 0.98
C HIS A 160 -1.94 15.40 0.24
N THR A 161 -3.00 14.94 0.89
CA THR A 161 -3.90 13.91 0.38
C THR A 161 -5.26 14.52 0.12
N HIS A 162 -5.80 14.27 -1.07
CA HIS A 162 -7.22 14.43 -1.37
C HIS A 162 -7.84 13.05 -1.45
N ALA A 163 -8.98 12.83 -0.80
CA ALA A 163 -9.67 11.56 -0.90
C ALA A 163 -11.18 11.75 -0.99
N LEU A 164 -11.79 10.98 -1.89
CA LEU A 164 -13.22 10.84 -1.97
C LEU A 164 -13.61 9.48 -1.42
N PHE A 165 -14.44 9.47 -0.40
CA PHE A 165 -15.08 8.29 0.15
C PHE A 165 -16.49 8.17 -0.41
N TYR A 166 -16.97 6.94 -0.58
CA TYR A 166 -18.41 6.69 -0.68
C TYR A 166 -18.79 5.68 0.40
N ILE A 167 -19.79 6.04 1.19
CA ILE A 167 -20.28 5.32 2.37
C ILE A 167 -21.80 5.47 2.47
N PRO A 168 -22.52 4.62 3.23
CA PRO A 168 -23.96 4.76 3.39
C PRO A 168 -24.31 6.10 4.03
N LYS A 169 -25.44 6.69 3.62
CA LYS A 169 -25.85 8.04 4.02
C LYS A 169 -25.95 8.19 5.53
N GLU A 170 -26.46 7.16 6.21
CA GLU A 170 -26.58 7.04 7.65
C GLU A 170 -25.23 7.08 8.39
N ASN A 171 -24.13 6.72 7.73
CA ASN A 171 -22.80 6.74 8.33
C ASN A 171 -22.02 8.03 8.09
N VAL A 172 -22.52 8.94 7.25
CA VAL A 172 -21.81 10.20 6.90
C VAL A 172 -21.53 11.04 8.14
N ASN A 173 -22.52 11.24 9.00
CA ASN A 173 -22.36 12.06 10.21
C ASN A 173 -21.34 11.47 11.19
N ASP A 174 -21.37 10.15 11.40
CA ASP A 174 -20.40 9.42 12.23
C ASP A 174 -18.98 9.54 11.65
N PHE A 175 -18.85 9.42 10.33
CA PHE A 175 -17.57 9.53 9.63
C PHE A 175 -16.99 10.93 9.74
N VAL A 176 -17.79 11.97 9.47
CA VAL A 176 -17.38 13.38 9.55
C VAL A 176 -16.93 13.72 10.98
N ARG A 177 -17.73 13.33 11.98
CA ARG A 177 -17.38 13.55 13.40
C ARG A 177 -16.06 12.88 13.78
N ALA A 178 -15.90 11.62 13.38
CA ALA A 178 -14.65 10.89 13.62
C ALA A 178 -13.44 11.54 12.94
N PHE A 179 -13.60 11.99 11.69
CA PHE A 179 -12.53 12.65 10.95
C PHE A 179 -12.09 13.96 11.63
N LYS A 180 -13.04 14.80 12.03
CA LYS A 180 -12.79 16.04 12.78
C LYS A 180 -12.12 15.79 14.14
N ASN A 181 -12.47 14.70 14.82
CA ASN A 181 -11.85 14.36 16.10
C ASN A 181 -10.43 13.80 15.96
N LEU A 182 -10.07 13.23 14.81
CA LEU A 182 -8.76 12.61 14.58
C LEU A 182 -7.67 13.61 14.20
N TYR A 183 -8.04 14.75 13.61
CA TYR A 183 -7.11 15.73 13.03
C TYR A 183 -7.53 17.14 13.39
N SER A 184 -6.57 18.03 13.61
CA SER A 184 -6.86 19.43 13.93
C SER A 184 -7.50 20.17 12.74
N ASP A 185 -8.22 21.26 13.01
CA ASP A 185 -8.90 22.07 11.97
C ASP A 185 -7.95 22.67 10.92
N VAL A 186 -6.65 22.79 11.25
CA VAL A 186 -5.64 23.26 10.31
C VAL A 186 -5.11 22.15 9.40
N GLU A 187 -5.29 20.88 9.78
CA GLU A 187 -4.78 19.71 9.07
C GLU A 187 -5.79 19.12 8.09
N HIS A 188 -7.05 19.56 8.12
CA HIS A 188 -8.08 18.92 7.32
C HIS A 188 -9.11 19.88 6.72
N SER A 189 -9.75 19.42 5.65
CA SER A 189 -11.02 19.97 5.17
C SER A 189 -11.95 18.83 4.78
N ILE A 190 -13.26 19.05 4.89
CA ILE A 190 -14.27 18.06 4.55
C ILE A 190 -15.43 18.73 3.82
N GLU A 191 -15.92 18.07 2.77
CA GLU A 191 -17.07 18.49 1.97
C GLU A 191 -18.01 17.29 1.80
N THR A 192 -19.30 17.52 2.01
CA THR A 192 -20.35 16.50 1.91
C THR A 192 -21.43 16.89 0.91
N ASP A 193 -21.53 18.16 0.53
CA ASP A 193 -22.43 18.60 -0.55
C ASP A 193 -21.72 18.46 -1.91
N ILE A 194 -21.65 17.23 -2.41
CA ILE A 194 -20.94 16.92 -3.65
C ILE A 194 -21.95 16.51 -4.71
N LYS A 195 -22.25 17.44 -5.61
CA LYS A 195 -23.14 17.19 -6.75
C LYS A 195 -22.51 16.31 -7.82
N ASN A 196 -21.20 16.48 -8.08
CA ASN A 196 -20.47 15.71 -9.08
C ASN A 196 -19.14 15.20 -8.51
N SER A 197 -19.19 13.99 -7.98
CA SER A 197 -18.04 13.31 -7.37
C SER A 197 -16.91 13.01 -8.36
N THR A 198 -17.24 12.67 -9.61
CA THR A 198 -16.26 12.47 -10.70
C THR A 198 -15.46 13.73 -10.97
N ALA A 199 -16.12 14.89 -11.03
CA ALA A 199 -15.43 16.16 -11.23
C ALA A 199 -14.43 16.45 -10.10
N TYR A 200 -14.79 16.14 -8.85
CA TYR A 200 -13.85 16.22 -7.71
C TYR A 200 -12.66 15.29 -7.91
N MET A 201 -12.88 14.01 -8.20
CA MET A 201 -11.79 13.04 -8.41
C MET A 201 -10.85 13.49 -9.54
N MET A 202 -11.42 13.87 -10.69
CA MET A 202 -10.66 14.27 -11.87
C MET A 202 -9.92 15.59 -11.68
N LYS A 203 -10.49 16.56 -10.98
CA LYS A 203 -9.81 17.82 -10.63
C LYS A 203 -8.46 17.55 -9.95
N TYR A 204 -8.42 16.63 -8.99
CA TYR A 204 -7.19 16.33 -8.26
C TYR A 204 -6.28 15.37 -9.00
N VAL A 205 -6.81 14.41 -9.77
CA VAL A 205 -5.99 13.58 -10.67
C VAL A 205 -5.20 14.45 -11.64
N LEU A 206 -5.88 15.37 -12.34
CA LEU A 206 -5.25 16.20 -13.37
C LEU A 206 -4.18 17.15 -12.79
N LYS A 207 -4.34 17.59 -11.54
CA LYS A 207 -3.30 18.35 -10.83
C LYS A 207 -2.02 17.58 -10.54
N THR A 208 -2.04 16.25 -10.65
CA THR A 208 -0.85 15.39 -10.44
C THR A 208 -0.17 14.97 -11.74
N LEU A 209 -0.67 15.44 -12.88
CA LEU A 209 -0.19 15.09 -14.22
C LEU A 209 0.28 16.34 -14.97
N ASP A 210 1.34 16.18 -15.74
CA ASP A 210 1.73 17.21 -16.70
C ASP A 210 0.81 17.14 -17.94
N ASP A 211 0.51 18.30 -18.53
CA ASP A 211 -0.16 18.34 -19.82
C ASP A 211 0.85 18.09 -20.95
N LEU A 212 0.97 16.81 -21.31
CA LEU A 212 1.92 16.35 -22.32
C LEU A 212 1.34 16.28 -23.73
N ARG A 213 0.10 16.75 -23.95
CA ARG A 213 -0.59 16.68 -25.25
C ARG A 213 0.05 17.55 -26.33
N GLN A 214 0.72 18.64 -25.93
CA GLN A 214 1.34 19.59 -26.86
C GLN A 214 2.85 19.40 -26.99
N ASN A 215 3.50 18.80 -25.99
CA ASN A 215 4.95 18.59 -25.98
C ASN A 215 5.32 17.48 -24.99
N GLU A 216 5.62 16.29 -25.52
CA GLU A 216 5.96 15.10 -24.73
C GLU A 216 7.29 15.23 -23.95
N GLU A 217 8.13 16.20 -24.31
CA GLU A 217 9.41 16.46 -23.65
C GLU A 217 9.31 17.48 -22.49
N LYS A 218 8.18 18.21 -22.40
CA LYS A 218 8.00 19.29 -21.42
C LYS A 218 7.50 18.79 -20.06
N LEU A 219 8.20 17.82 -19.49
CA LEU A 219 7.97 17.40 -18.11
C LEU A 219 8.28 18.55 -17.14
N THR A 220 7.39 18.77 -16.16
CA THR A 220 7.58 19.85 -15.18
C THR A 220 8.20 19.31 -13.88
N ASP A 221 8.54 20.23 -12.96
CA ASP A 221 9.00 19.87 -11.61
C ASP A 221 7.99 18.98 -10.86
N LEU A 222 6.72 18.95 -11.27
CA LEU A 222 5.71 18.05 -10.73
C LEU A 222 6.06 16.58 -11.01
N THR A 223 6.29 16.22 -12.27
CA THR A 223 6.66 14.84 -12.63
C THR A 223 8.01 14.46 -12.03
N TYR A 224 8.99 15.37 -12.03
CA TYR A 224 10.28 15.12 -11.41
C TYR A 224 10.15 14.85 -9.91
N TRP A 225 9.25 15.55 -9.21
CA TRP A 225 8.98 15.29 -7.80
C TRP A 225 8.48 13.86 -7.55
N TYR A 226 7.53 13.36 -8.36
CA TYR A 226 7.07 11.97 -8.22
C TYR A 226 8.15 10.93 -8.54
N VAL A 227 8.93 11.17 -9.61
CA VAL A 227 9.98 10.23 -10.07
C VAL A 227 11.15 10.15 -9.11
N TYR A 228 11.60 11.30 -8.60
CA TYR A 228 12.72 11.40 -7.66
C TYR A 228 12.36 10.79 -6.31
N TRP A 229 11.23 11.19 -5.73
CA TRP A 229 10.83 10.71 -4.39
C TRP A 229 10.15 9.33 -4.40
N GLY A 230 9.77 8.81 -5.57
CA GLY A 230 9.12 7.50 -5.69
C GLY A 230 7.73 7.45 -5.06
N ILE A 231 6.97 8.54 -5.15
CA ILE A 231 5.65 8.67 -4.52
C ILE A 231 4.57 8.22 -5.51
N CYS A 232 3.64 7.37 -5.07
CA CYS A 232 2.49 7.00 -5.87
C CYS A 232 1.44 8.13 -5.88
N ARG A 233 0.90 8.42 -7.06
CA ARG A 233 -0.10 9.49 -7.25
C ARG A 233 -1.48 9.11 -6.72
N ILE A 234 -1.90 7.86 -6.96
CA ILE A 234 -3.31 7.44 -6.81
C ILE A 234 -3.40 6.11 -6.08
N TYR A 235 -4.32 6.02 -5.11
CA TYR A 235 -4.69 4.81 -4.41
C TYR A 235 -6.21 4.66 -4.40
N THR A 236 -6.73 3.43 -4.42
CA THR A 236 -8.16 3.18 -4.23
C THR A 236 -8.40 2.05 -3.24
N SER A 237 -9.64 1.89 -2.81
CA SER A 237 -10.08 0.69 -2.08
C SER A 237 -9.85 -0.58 -2.90
N LYS A 238 -9.76 -1.73 -2.21
CA LYS A 238 -9.61 -3.07 -2.78
C LYS A 238 -10.96 -3.71 -3.21
N THR A 239 -11.97 -2.87 -3.46
CA THR A 239 -13.32 -3.30 -3.84
C THR A 239 -13.27 -4.01 -5.20
N PHE A 240 -12.70 -3.33 -6.19
CA PHE A 240 -12.45 -3.88 -7.53
C PHE A 240 -11.29 -4.89 -7.53
N PRO A 241 -11.21 -5.78 -8.54
CA PRO A 241 -10.01 -6.57 -8.82
C PRO A 241 -8.77 -5.70 -9.03
N SER A 242 -7.58 -6.28 -8.89
CA SER A 242 -6.33 -5.54 -9.07
C SER A 242 -6.19 -5.06 -10.52
N LEU A 243 -5.48 -3.94 -10.71
CA LEU A 243 -5.16 -3.47 -12.06
C LEU A 243 -4.32 -4.48 -12.84
N GLU A 244 -3.54 -5.32 -12.17
CA GLU A 244 -2.82 -6.40 -12.81
C GLU A 244 -3.78 -7.39 -13.49
N VAL A 245 -4.82 -7.84 -12.78
CA VAL A 245 -5.87 -8.71 -13.33
C VAL A 245 -6.57 -8.02 -14.51
N TYR A 246 -7.04 -6.78 -14.30
CA TYR A 246 -7.73 -6.01 -15.35
C TYR A 246 -6.87 -5.87 -16.63
N ARG A 247 -5.58 -5.52 -16.48
CA ARG A 247 -4.66 -5.35 -17.62
C ARG A 247 -4.39 -6.65 -18.38
N LYS A 248 -4.36 -7.81 -17.70
CA LYS A 248 -4.19 -9.11 -18.38
C LYS A 248 -5.36 -9.46 -19.29
N LEU A 249 -6.56 -8.98 -18.97
CA LEU A 249 -7.77 -9.25 -19.73
C LEU A 249 -7.97 -8.32 -20.92
N LYS A 250 -7.06 -7.33 -21.12
CA LYS A 250 -7.00 -6.46 -22.31
C LYS A 250 -8.34 -5.82 -22.71
N GLY A 251 -9.14 -5.42 -21.72
CA GLY A 251 -10.43 -4.76 -21.96
C GLY A 251 -11.56 -5.68 -22.43
N LYS A 252 -11.39 -7.02 -22.37
CA LYS A 252 -12.50 -7.97 -22.57
C LYS A 252 -13.64 -7.82 -21.56
N PHE A 253 -13.32 -7.24 -20.40
CA PHE A 253 -14.24 -6.95 -19.32
C PHE A 253 -13.95 -5.54 -18.81
N SER A 254 -15.01 -4.82 -18.47
CA SER A 254 -14.96 -3.61 -17.64
C SER A 254 -14.57 -3.95 -16.20
N LEU A 255 -14.17 -2.95 -15.43
CA LEU A 255 -13.85 -3.14 -14.01
C LEU A 255 -15.10 -3.52 -13.21
N LEU A 256 -16.28 -3.05 -13.63
CA LEU A 256 -17.55 -3.33 -12.98
C LEU A 256 -17.95 -4.78 -13.19
N GLU A 257 -17.90 -5.30 -14.43
CA GLU A 257 -18.16 -6.71 -14.72
C GLU A 257 -17.23 -7.64 -13.92
N LEU A 258 -15.93 -7.34 -13.88
CA LEU A 258 -15.00 -8.15 -13.08
C LEU A 258 -15.28 -8.06 -11.58
N HIS A 259 -15.79 -6.92 -11.11
CA HIS A 259 -16.21 -6.78 -9.71
C HIS A 259 -17.45 -7.61 -9.40
N GLU A 260 -18.42 -7.65 -10.32
CA GLU A 260 -19.61 -8.49 -10.20
C GLU A 260 -19.25 -9.97 -10.17
N LEU A 261 -18.41 -10.43 -11.10
CA LEU A 261 -17.91 -11.80 -11.12
C LEU A 261 -17.19 -12.16 -9.81
N LYS A 262 -16.33 -11.26 -9.32
CA LYS A 262 -15.65 -11.44 -8.01
C LYS A 262 -16.63 -11.55 -6.85
N ASN A 263 -17.66 -10.70 -6.81
CA ASN A 263 -18.63 -10.72 -5.72
C ASN A 263 -19.53 -11.97 -5.74
N LYS A 264 -19.83 -12.48 -6.94
CA LYS A 264 -20.56 -13.75 -7.12
C LYS A 264 -19.68 -14.98 -6.87
N GLY A 265 -18.38 -14.80 -6.63
CA GLY A 265 -17.43 -15.89 -6.44
C GLY A 265 -17.05 -16.61 -7.74
N LEU A 266 -17.39 -16.03 -8.89
CA LEU A 266 -17.18 -16.63 -10.22
C LEU A 266 -15.84 -16.26 -10.84
N LEU A 267 -15.11 -15.26 -10.30
CA LEU A 267 -13.80 -14.86 -10.80
C LEU A 267 -12.69 -15.45 -9.94
N HIS A 268 -11.87 -16.33 -10.54
CA HIS A 268 -10.72 -16.95 -9.87
C HIS A 268 -9.41 -16.40 -10.41
N VAL A 269 -8.50 -16.07 -9.49
CA VAL A 269 -7.20 -15.45 -9.80
C VAL A 269 -6.11 -16.26 -9.12
N TYR A 270 -5.24 -16.87 -9.92
CA TYR A 270 -4.18 -17.76 -9.43
C TYR A 270 -2.82 -17.07 -9.53
N ILE A 271 -2.01 -17.24 -8.48
CA ILE A 271 -0.65 -16.72 -8.39
C ILE A 271 0.35 -17.87 -8.24
N ASP A 272 1.56 -17.67 -8.72
CA ASP A 272 2.69 -18.58 -8.52
C ASP A 272 3.24 -18.43 -7.11
N ASN A 273 3.22 -19.50 -6.31
CA ASN A 273 3.62 -19.48 -4.89
C ASN A 273 5.09 -19.18 -4.63
N LYS A 274 5.98 -19.28 -5.64
CA LYS A 274 7.39 -18.95 -5.49
C LYS A 274 7.68 -17.49 -5.78
N THR A 275 6.92 -16.92 -6.71
CA THR A 275 7.19 -15.57 -7.25
C THR A 275 6.13 -14.53 -6.88
N ASP A 276 5.01 -14.96 -6.29
CA ASP A 276 3.79 -14.16 -6.04
C ASP A 276 3.22 -13.48 -7.31
N LYS A 277 3.55 -14.00 -8.49
CA LYS A 277 3.11 -13.43 -9.78
C LYS A 277 1.84 -14.10 -10.29
N LEU A 278 0.94 -13.30 -10.85
CA LEU A 278 -0.27 -13.76 -11.52
C LEU A 278 0.06 -14.76 -12.65
N CYS A 279 -0.54 -15.95 -12.59
CA CYS A 279 -0.29 -17.05 -13.54
C CYS A 279 -1.52 -17.48 -14.34
N HIS A 280 -2.72 -17.41 -13.75
CA HIS A 280 -3.96 -17.84 -14.37
C HIS A 280 -5.17 -17.03 -13.89
N ILE A 281 -6.15 -16.83 -14.76
CA ILE A 281 -7.45 -16.25 -14.42
C ILE A 281 -8.53 -17.08 -15.10
N THR A 282 -9.51 -17.53 -14.33
CA THR A 282 -10.67 -18.27 -14.84
C THR A 282 -11.98 -17.64 -14.38
N VAL A 283 -13.05 -17.96 -15.09
CA VAL A 283 -14.42 -17.56 -14.76
C VAL A 283 -15.34 -18.76 -14.84
N ASP A 284 -16.10 -18.98 -13.77
CA ASP A 284 -17.16 -19.99 -13.74
C ASP A 284 -18.34 -19.55 -14.61
N VAL A 285 -18.76 -20.44 -15.51
CA VAL A 285 -20.01 -20.36 -16.26
C VAL A 285 -21.06 -21.13 -15.48
N ILE A 286 -22.14 -20.43 -15.14
CA ILE A 286 -23.28 -21.00 -14.44
C ILE A 286 -24.42 -21.33 -15.42
N ASP A 287 -25.15 -22.41 -15.16
CA ASP A 287 -26.41 -22.70 -15.82
C ASP A 287 -27.57 -21.84 -15.27
N ASP A 288 -28.76 -21.99 -15.87
CA ASP A 288 -29.97 -21.25 -15.47
C ASP A 288 -30.40 -21.54 -14.01
N ASP A 289 -29.97 -22.68 -13.47
CA ASP A 289 -30.23 -23.11 -12.08
C ASP A 289 -29.13 -22.63 -11.10
N GLY A 290 -28.10 -21.93 -11.59
CA GLY A 290 -27.01 -21.38 -10.80
C GLY A 290 -25.90 -22.38 -10.46
N ASN A 291 -25.92 -23.58 -11.05
CA ASN A 291 -24.83 -24.56 -10.88
C ASN A 291 -23.67 -24.21 -11.80
N VAL A 292 -22.45 -24.37 -11.30
CA VAL A 292 -21.24 -24.18 -12.11
C VAL A 292 -21.15 -25.31 -13.14
N PHE A 293 -21.32 -24.95 -14.40
CA PHE A 293 -21.27 -25.87 -15.54
C PHE A 293 -19.84 -26.02 -16.07
N GLU A 294 -19.07 -24.93 -16.15
CA GLU A 294 -17.71 -24.94 -16.69
C GLU A 294 -16.84 -23.85 -16.07
N ASP A 295 -15.62 -24.20 -15.63
CA ASP A 295 -14.58 -23.23 -15.26
C ASP A 295 -13.78 -22.85 -16.52
N VAL A 296 -13.99 -21.63 -17.02
CA VAL A 296 -13.44 -21.18 -18.31
C VAL A 296 -12.20 -20.33 -18.09
N PRO A 297 -11.02 -20.73 -18.59
CA PRO A 297 -9.81 -19.93 -18.49
C PRO A 297 -9.87 -18.75 -19.45
N ILE A 298 -9.91 -17.54 -18.90
CA ILE A 298 -9.95 -16.30 -19.67
C ILE A 298 -8.57 -15.68 -19.87
N TRP A 299 -7.59 -16.09 -19.07
CA TRP A 299 -6.17 -15.74 -19.25
C TRP A 299 -5.22 -16.74 -18.58
N TYR A 300 -4.05 -16.96 -19.18
CA TYR A 300 -2.96 -17.73 -18.59
C TYR A 300 -1.60 -17.22 -19.10
N LYS A 301 -0.56 -17.37 -18.30
CA LYS A 301 0.82 -17.08 -18.71
C LYS A 301 1.27 -18.18 -19.69
N LYS A 302 1.92 -17.82 -20.81
CA LYS A 302 2.31 -18.77 -21.88
C LYS A 302 3.13 -19.99 -21.43
N SER A 303 3.84 -19.90 -20.31
CA SER A 303 4.56 -21.04 -19.70
C SER A 303 3.64 -22.07 -19.03
N PHE A 304 2.35 -21.77 -18.95
CA PHE A 304 1.26 -22.67 -18.58
C PHE A 304 0.57 -23.02 -19.93
N VAL A 305 0.87 -24.18 -20.51
CA VAL A 305 0.36 -24.64 -21.81
C VAL A 305 -0.98 -25.39 -21.60
N LYS A 306 -1.44 -26.29 -22.48
CA LYS A 306 -2.79 -26.90 -22.52
C LYS A 306 -2.78 -28.47 -22.41
N VAL A 307 -3.01 -29.11 -21.24
CA VAL A 307 -3.32 -30.54 -20.95
C VAL A 307 -4.77 -30.90 -21.31
N GLN A 308 -4.92 -31.85 -22.22
CA GLN A 308 -6.24 -32.38 -22.54
C GLN A 308 -6.94 -33.05 -21.33
N ILE A 309 -8.17 -32.63 -21.02
CA ILE A 309 -9.10 -33.36 -20.16
C ILE A 309 -10.30 -33.72 -21.05
N GLY A 310 -10.31 -34.97 -21.55
CA GLY A 310 -11.25 -35.44 -22.58
C GLY A 310 -10.94 -34.86 -23.97
N ASN A 311 -11.96 -34.56 -24.77
CA ASN A 311 -11.80 -33.87 -26.07
C ASN A 311 -11.47 -32.35 -25.94
N LYS A 312 -11.14 -31.83 -24.76
CA LYS A 312 -10.80 -30.39 -24.51
C LYS A 312 -9.36 -30.25 -23.96
N ARG A 313 -8.57 -29.24 -24.40
CA ARG A 313 -7.11 -28.98 -24.12
C ARG A 313 -6.82 -27.84 -23.08
N TYR A 314 -6.23 -28.12 -21.88
CA TYR A 314 -5.84 -27.22 -20.72
C TYR A 314 -4.74 -27.67 -19.69
N GLU A 315 -3.56 -27.02 -19.47
CA GLU A 315 -2.49 -27.61 -18.59
C GLU A 315 -2.88 -27.50 -17.14
N LYS A 316 -3.06 -28.66 -16.51
CA LYS A 316 -3.34 -28.80 -15.10
C LYS A 316 -2.10 -28.44 -14.29
N VAL A 317 -2.09 -27.24 -13.70
CA VAL A 317 -1.36 -26.99 -12.45
C VAL A 317 -2.05 -27.83 -11.38
N PRO A 318 -1.32 -28.47 -10.44
CA PRO A 318 -1.94 -29.31 -9.42
C PRO A 318 -3.05 -28.57 -8.69
N ASN A 319 -4.29 -29.02 -8.94
CA ASN A 319 -5.44 -28.78 -8.07
C ASN A 319 -5.13 -29.39 -6.71
N LYS A 320 -4.51 -28.63 -5.83
CA LYS A 320 -4.71 -28.76 -4.38
C LYS A 320 -4.12 -27.54 -3.70
N TRP A 321 -5.01 -26.65 -3.28
CA TRP A 321 -4.99 -26.30 -1.87
C TRP A 321 -5.17 -27.61 -1.10
N ILE A 322 -4.07 -28.29 -0.78
CA ILE A 322 -4.01 -28.84 0.55
C ILE A 322 -3.93 -27.55 1.37
N PRO A 323 -4.81 -27.29 2.36
CA PRO A 323 -4.29 -26.50 3.46
C PRO A 323 -2.94 -27.15 3.75
N GLN A 324 -1.85 -26.41 3.96
CA GLN A 324 -1.00 -26.96 4.98
C GLN A 324 -1.99 -27.15 6.13
N GLU A 325 -2.37 -28.41 6.44
CA GLU A 325 -2.61 -28.76 7.82
C GLU A 325 -1.48 -28.01 8.47
N LYS A 326 -1.84 -26.92 9.15
CA LYS A 326 -0.84 -26.22 9.93
C LYS A 326 -0.39 -27.34 10.81
N GLU A 327 0.78 -27.91 10.50
CA GLU A 327 1.32 -29.06 11.22
C GLU A 327 1.12 -28.66 12.66
N GLU A 328 0.18 -29.35 13.32
CA GLU A 328 -0.33 -28.84 14.57
C GLU A 328 0.87 -28.75 15.48
N ILE A 329 1.03 -27.58 16.10
CA ILE A 329 2.10 -27.45 17.05
C ILE A 329 1.65 -28.25 18.26
N ILE A 330 2.14 -29.49 18.37
CA ILE A 330 1.78 -30.36 19.47
C ILE A 330 2.71 -30.02 20.63
N PRO A 331 2.19 -29.45 21.74
CA PRO A 331 2.96 -29.32 22.96
C PRO A 331 3.06 -30.68 23.64
N ILE A 332 4.28 -31.09 24.01
CA ILE A 332 4.54 -32.29 24.81
C ILE A 332 5.28 -31.83 26.06
N ASP A 333 4.68 -32.09 27.22
CA ASP A 333 5.32 -31.84 28.51
C ASP A 333 6.32 -32.94 28.80
N THR A 334 7.60 -32.58 28.91
CA THR A 334 8.69 -33.50 29.28
C THR A 334 9.28 -33.11 30.63
N PRO A 335 10.02 -34.00 31.30
CA PRO A 335 10.74 -33.66 32.54
C PRO A 335 11.74 -32.50 32.38
N MET A 336 12.15 -32.16 31.15
CA MET A 336 13.06 -31.05 30.83
C MET A 336 12.34 -29.78 30.34
N GLY A 337 11.00 -29.75 30.36
CA GLY A 337 10.17 -28.62 29.93
C GLY A 337 9.24 -28.94 28.75
N ARG A 338 8.44 -27.95 28.35
CA ARG A 338 7.43 -28.09 27.29
C ARG A 338 8.07 -27.98 25.90
N MET A 339 8.06 -29.07 25.15
CA MET A 339 8.57 -29.13 23.77
C MET A 339 7.44 -28.99 22.76
N TYR A 340 7.75 -28.43 21.59
CA TYR A 340 6.77 -28.19 20.53
C TYR A 340 7.22 -28.88 19.25
N TYR A 341 6.35 -29.69 18.68
CA TYR A 341 6.63 -30.44 17.46
C TYR A 341 5.84 -29.87 16.30
N LYS A 342 6.48 -29.81 15.13
CA LYS A 342 5.84 -29.46 13.86
C LYS A 342 6.25 -30.51 12.83
N GLY A 343 5.36 -31.46 12.57
CA GLY A 343 5.71 -32.72 11.89
C GLY A 343 6.74 -33.51 12.70
N ASN A 344 7.78 -34.05 12.05
CA ASN A 344 8.89 -34.77 12.71
C ASN A 344 10.03 -33.86 13.20
N LYS A 345 9.84 -32.54 13.20
CA LYS A 345 10.85 -31.58 13.63
C LYS A 345 10.47 -30.98 14.97
N VAL A 346 11.42 -30.98 15.91
CA VAL A 346 11.35 -30.15 17.11
C VAL A 346 11.46 -28.70 16.65
N ILE A 347 10.45 -27.90 16.97
CA ILE A 347 10.49 -26.46 16.74
C ILE A 347 10.61 -25.75 18.08
N LYS A 348 11.49 -24.74 18.13
CA LYS A 348 11.45 -23.75 19.21
C LYS A 348 10.42 -22.70 18.77
N PRO A 349 9.19 -22.67 19.33
CA PRO A 349 8.25 -21.62 18.98
C PRO A 349 8.89 -20.28 19.35
N LYS A 350 8.51 -19.22 18.64
CA LYS A 350 8.91 -17.87 19.06
C LYS A 350 8.46 -17.70 20.51
N PRO A 351 9.39 -17.40 21.44
CA PRO A 351 9.05 -17.29 22.84
C PRO A 351 7.99 -16.19 23.00
N ILE A 352 6.88 -16.52 23.65
CA ILE A 352 5.81 -15.57 23.99
C ILE A 352 5.88 -15.41 25.50
N PRO A 353 6.55 -14.36 26.03
CA PRO A 353 6.80 -14.20 27.46
C PRO A 353 5.54 -14.35 28.32
N LYS A 354 4.44 -13.77 27.86
CA LYS A 354 3.11 -13.84 28.50
C LYS A 354 2.52 -15.26 28.67
N ARG A 355 3.08 -16.26 27.99
CA ARG A 355 2.64 -17.66 28.07
C ARG A 355 3.62 -18.57 28.82
N MET A 356 4.79 -18.06 29.19
CA MET A 356 5.78 -18.78 30.00
C MET A 356 5.34 -18.80 31.46
N ASN A 357 5.65 -19.87 32.18
CA ASN A 357 5.61 -19.83 33.65
C ASN A 357 6.80 -19.03 34.19
N ASP A 358 6.78 -18.66 35.47
CA ASP A 358 7.78 -17.75 36.03
C ASP A 358 9.20 -18.33 35.98
N PHE A 359 9.36 -19.64 36.17
CA PHE A 359 10.65 -20.31 36.06
C PHE A 359 11.19 -20.30 34.62
N GLU A 360 10.33 -20.60 33.64
CA GLU A 360 10.65 -20.52 32.21
C GLU A 360 11.01 -19.10 31.79
N LEU A 361 10.27 -18.11 32.30
CA LEU A 361 10.46 -16.70 31.98
C LEU A 361 11.78 -16.18 32.57
N ILE A 362 12.10 -16.51 33.82
CA ILE A 362 13.38 -16.17 34.46
C ILE A 362 14.55 -16.81 33.73
N SER A 363 14.46 -18.11 33.43
CA SER A 363 15.50 -18.82 32.67
C SER A 363 15.71 -18.21 31.28
N TYR A 364 14.60 -17.84 30.62
CA TYR A 364 14.64 -17.22 29.32
C TYR A 364 15.24 -15.81 29.36
N TYR A 365 14.86 -15.00 30.34
CA TYR A 365 15.39 -13.66 30.56
C TYR A 365 16.91 -13.69 30.80
N SER A 366 17.40 -14.60 31.65
CA SER A 366 18.83 -14.78 31.93
C SER A 366 19.64 -15.31 30.74
N SER A 367 18.99 -15.88 29.72
CA SER A 367 19.64 -16.35 28.49
C SER A 367 19.82 -15.27 27.43
N LEU A 368 19.23 -14.09 27.63
CA LEU A 368 19.34 -12.97 26.69
C LEU A 368 20.62 -12.20 27.00
N ASP A 369 21.64 -12.38 26.15
CA ASP A 369 22.93 -11.73 26.26
C ASP A 369 22.99 -10.50 25.32
N PRO A 370 23.11 -9.28 25.84
CA PRO A 370 23.27 -8.06 25.03
C PRO A 370 24.49 -8.08 24.11
N ASP A 371 25.51 -8.90 24.41
CA ASP A 371 26.72 -9.02 23.60
C ASP A 371 26.58 -10.01 22.42
N ASP A 372 25.42 -10.66 22.25
CA ASP A 372 25.13 -11.52 21.09
C ASP A 372 24.94 -10.70 19.80
N LEU A 373 25.64 -11.07 18.73
CA LEU A 373 25.57 -10.45 17.40
C LEU A 373 24.13 -10.43 16.81
N HIS A 374 23.25 -11.31 17.30
CA HIS A 374 21.85 -11.38 16.90
C HIS A 374 20.88 -10.95 18.01
N PHE A 375 21.37 -10.21 19.01
CA PHE A 375 20.55 -9.63 20.05
C PHE A 375 19.49 -8.69 19.46
N SER A 376 18.28 -8.75 20.01
CA SER A 376 17.18 -7.87 19.64
C SER A 376 16.69 -7.16 20.88
N TYR A 377 16.89 -5.85 20.91
CA TYR A 377 16.41 -4.93 21.93
C TYR A 377 14.88 -4.98 22.03
N ALA A 378 14.16 -5.06 20.90
CA ALA A 378 12.71 -5.19 20.93
C ALA A 378 12.26 -6.50 21.61
N LYS A 379 12.98 -7.59 21.37
CA LYS A 379 12.70 -8.88 21.99
C LYS A 379 13.03 -8.87 23.48
N PHE A 380 14.15 -8.28 23.87
CA PHE A 380 14.53 -8.08 25.26
C PHE A 380 13.49 -7.25 26.01
N ALA A 381 13.07 -6.11 25.45
CA ALA A 381 12.07 -5.24 26.07
C ALA A 381 10.73 -5.95 26.33
N VAL A 382 10.29 -6.84 25.43
CA VAL A 382 9.05 -7.61 25.65
C VAL A 382 9.20 -8.59 26.82
N VAL A 383 10.37 -9.21 26.99
CA VAL A 383 10.63 -10.19 28.06
C VAL A 383 10.86 -9.46 29.39
N HIS A 384 11.66 -8.40 29.38
CA HIS A 384 11.93 -7.51 30.52
C HIS A 384 10.64 -6.95 31.10
N ASN A 385 9.78 -6.36 30.25
CA ASN A 385 8.52 -5.79 30.71
C ASN A 385 7.58 -6.83 31.32
N GLU A 386 7.60 -8.07 30.84
CA GLU A 386 6.81 -9.16 31.43
C GLU A 386 7.40 -9.59 32.79
N MET A 387 8.72 -9.57 32.96
CA MET A 387 9.37 -9.81 34.26
C MET A 387 9.01 -8.73 35.28
N VAL A 388 8.97 -7.46 34.86
CA VAL A 388 8.51 -6.33 35.69
C VAL A 388 7.02 -6.44 36.03
N ASP A 389 6.17 -6.74 35.03
CA ASP A 389 4.70 -6.86 35.21
C ASP A 389 4.32 -7.97 36.21
N ARG A 390 5.12 -9.05 36.26
CA ARG A 390 4.95 -10.15 37.22
C ARG A 390 5.65 -9.94 38.55
N GLY A 391 6.37 -8.83 38.75
CA GLY A 391 7.13 -8.56 39.96
C GLY A 391 8.30 -9.54 40.18
N LEU A 392 8.84 -10.12 39.11
CA LEU A 392 9.99 -11.04 39.17
C LEU A 392 11.32 -10.29 39.19
N ILE A 393 11.33 -9.02 38.75
CA ILE A 393 12.43 -8.07 38.89
C ILE A 393 11.86 -6.69 39.30
N GLU A 394 12.65 -5.91 40.02
CA GLU A 394 12.36 -4.51 40.34
C GLU A 394 13.14 -3.60 39.38
N ASP A 395 12.51 -3.20 38.28
CA ASP A 395 13.09 -2.33 37.25
C ASP A 395 11.98 -1.56 36.50
N ASP A 396 12.35 -0.54 35.73
CA ASP A 396 11.42 0.28 34.96
C ASP A 396 11.01 -0.37 33.63
N VAL A 397 9.73 -0.23 33.25
CA VAL A 397 9.21 -0.74 31.97
C VAL A 397 9.90 -0.03 30.79
N ILE A 398 10.49 -0.82 29.90
CA ILE A 398 11.14 -0.34 28.67
C ILE A 398 10.09 -0.04 27.60
N PRO A 399 9.99 1.20 27.07
CA PRO A 399 9.05 1.51 25.99
C PRO A 399 9.35 0.70 24.73
N LEU A 400 8.38 -0.11 24.27
CA LEU A 400 8.60 -1.03 23.15
C LEU A 400 9.01 -0.31 21.85
N GLN A 401 8.51 0.91 21.62
CA GLN A 401 8.88 1.68 20.43
C GLN A 401 10.36 2.10 20.47
N TYR A 402 10.88 2.46 21.64
CA TYR A 402 12.29 2.82 21.83
C TYR A 402 13.20 1.62 21.56
N ALA A 403 12.84 0.44 22.06
CA ALA A 403 13.59 -0.79 21.81
C ALA A 403 13.54 -1.26 20.34
N ILE A 404 12.42 -1.04 19.65
CA ILE A 404 12.31 -1.27 18.20
C ILE A 404 13.20 -0.31 17.42
N ASP A 405 13.29 0.95 17.83
CA ASP A 405 14.11 1.94 17.13
C ASP A 405 15.61 1.57 17.26
N LEU A 406 16.06 1.09 18.42
CA LEU A 406 17.42 0.54 18.62
C LEU A 406 17.74 -0.66 17.71
N ASP A 407 16.79 -1.59 17.53
CA ASP A 407 16.96 -2.72 16.59
C ASP A 407 17.09 -2.28 15.12
N ASN A 408 16.57 -1.10 14.77
CA ASN A 408 16.61 -0.57 13.40
C ASN A 408 17.81 0.35 13.14
N ASP A 409 18.53 0.75 14.19
CA ASP A 409 19.73 1.60 14.12
C ASP A 409 21.04 0.78 14.05
N ILE A 410 20.97 -0.56 14.06
CA ILE A 410 22.12 -1.42 13.70
C ILE A 410 22.32 -1.34 12.18
N ASP A 411 23.27 -0.51 11.76
CA ASP A 411 23.58 -0.23 10.36
C ASP A 411 24.18 -1.48 9.68
N PHE A 412 23.49 -2.02 8.67
CA PHE A 412 24.00 -3.13 7.85
C PHE A 412 25.16 -2.70 6.92
N ASP A 413 25.51 -1.41 6.90
CA ASP A 413 26.57 -0.85 6.06
C ASP A 413 27.98 -1.02 6.68
N GLU A 414 28.13 -1.41 7.96
CA GLU A 414 29.44 -1.70 8.57
C GLU A 414 29.95 -3.14 8.37
N ILE A 415 29.15 -4.06 7.80
CA ILE A 415 29.55 -5.49 7.64
C ILE A 415 30.00 -5.81 6.19
N VAL A 416 29.99 -4.84 5.28
CA VAL A 416 30.26 -5.09 3.84
C VAL A 416 31.75 -4.97 3.46
N GLU A 417 32.66 -4.62 4.37
CA GLU A 417 34.09 -4.45 4.03
C GLU A 417 34.96 -5.74 4.04
N GLU A 418 34.45 -6.92 4.42
CA GLU A 418 35.29 -8.14 4.45
C GLU A 418 34.67 -9.36 3.77
N ILE A 419 34.44 -9.33 2.45
CA ILE A 419 34.51 -10.56 1.64
C ILE A 419 35.09 -10.21 0.25
N PRO A 420 36.31 -10.66 -0.10
CA PRO A 420 36.84 -10.54 -1.46
C PRO A 420 36.16 -11.53 -2.40
N PHE A 421 35.98 -11.10 -3.66
CA PHE A 421 35.28 -11.72 -4.80
C PHE A 421 35.31 -13.25 -4.91
#